data_AF-R2V121-F1
#
_entry.id   AF-R2V121-F1
#
_cell.length_a   1.000
_cell.length_b   1.000
_cell.length_c   1.000
_cell.angle_alpha   90.00
_cell.angle_beta   90.00
_cell.angle_gamma   90.00
#
_symmetry.space_group_name_H-M   'P 1'
#
loop_
_entity.id
_entity.type
_entity.pdbx_description
1 polymer ?
#
loop_
_entity_poly.entity_id
_entity_poly.type
_entity_poly.pdbx_seq_one_letter_code
_entity_poly.pdbx_strand_id
1 'polypeptide(L)' 'MEFILSKISIIMRFAQGLSGGYAALMLCQMGFYYMTKNRQKLEEAQDGIKNIIVGLLICGGAEMIIQFFK' A
#
# COMPACT_ATOMS: atom_id res chain seq x y z
N MET A 1 -12.69 17.16 18.71
CA MET A 1 -12.73 16.54 17.35
C MET A 1 -11.34 16.37 16.76
N GLU A 2 -10.49 17.40 16.78
CA GLU A 2 -9.15 17.37 16.16
C GLU A 2 -8.18 16.33 16.75
N PHE A 3 -8.25 16.06 18.05
CA PHE A 3 -7.38 15.07 18.70
C PHE A 3 -7.62 13.64 18.19
N ILE A 4 -8.88 13.28 17.96
CA ILE A 4 -9.27 11.94 17.46
C ILE A 4 -8.89 11.79 15.98
N LEU A 5 -9.18 12.81 15.17
CA LEU A 5 -8.81 12.83 13.75
C LEU A 5 -7.29 12.76 13.55
N SER A 6 -6.52 13.45 14.37
CA SER A 6 -5.05 13.41 14.34
C SER A 6 -4.50 12.01 14.66
N LYS A 7 -5.04 11.34 15.69
CA LYS A 7 -4.66 9.96 16.03
C LYS A 7 -4.99 8.98 14.90
N ILE A 8 -6.16 9.09 14.28
CA ILE A 8 -6.58 8.24 13.16
C ILE A 8 -5.68 8.45 11.95
N SER A 9 -5.33 9.70 11.62
CA SER A 9 -4.45 10.02 10.50
C SER A 9 -3.03 9.47 10.71
N ILE A 10 -2.51 9.50 11.95
CA ILE A 10 -1.21 8.88 12.28
C ILE A 10 -1.24 7.36 12.04
N ILE A 11 -2.30 6.68 12.46
CA ILE A 11 -2.46 5.23 12.26
C ILE A 11 -2.58 4.90 10.77
N MET A 12 -3.33 5.72 10.01
CA MET A 12 -3.44 5.56 8.55
C MET A 12 -2.10 5.74 7.84
N ARG A 13 -1.32 6.76 8.19
CA ARG A 13 0.03 6.96 7.64
C ARG A 13 0.97 5.82 7.99
N PHE A 14 0.87 5.29 9.21
CA PHE A 14 1.67 4.14 9.62
C PHE A 14 1.30 2.89 8.82
N ALA A 15 0.01 2.64 8.61
CA ALA A 15 -0.48 1.55 7.77
C ALA A 15 -0.03 1.72 6.31
N GLN A 16 -0.14 2.91 5.73
CA GLN A 16 0.37 3.22 4.39
C GLN A 16 1.89 3.00 4.29
N GLY A 17 2.66 3.39 5.31
CA GLY A 17 4.11 3.18 5.36
C GLY A 17 4.47 1.69 5.37
N LEU A 18 3.79 0.88 6.17
CA LEU A 18 3.97 -0.58 6.21
C LEU A 18 3.55 -1.23 4.88
N SER A 19 2.41 -0.82 4.32
CA SER A 19 1.95 -1.31 3.01
C SER A 19 2.91 -0.93 1.89
N GLY A 20 3.44 0.29 1.90
CA GLY A 20 4.47 0.74 0.94
C GLY A 20 5.77 -0.06 1.06
N GLY A 21 6.21 -0.35 2.28
CA GLY A 21 7.36 -1.22 2.53
C GLY A 21 7.14 -2.64 2.03
N TYR A 22 5.96 -3.21 2.25
CA TYR A 22 5.60 -4.52 1.74
C TYR A 22 5.49 -4.56 0.20
N ALA A 23 4.97 -3.49 -0.42
CA ALA A 23 4.95 -3.35 -1.88
C ALA A 23 6.36 -3.31 -2.48
N ALA A 24 7.31 -2.63 -1.82
CA ALA A 24 8.71 -2.60 -2.26
C ALA A 24 9.32 -4.01 -2.25
N LEU A 25 9.05 -4.81 -1.22
CA LEU A 25 9.51 -6.21 -1.15
C LEU A 25 8.89 -7.08 -2.25
N MET A 26 7.60 -6.91 -2.53
CA MET A 26 6.96 -7.64 -3.64
C MET A 26 7.48 -7.21 -5.01
N LEU A 27 7.80 -5.93 -5.20
CA LEU A 27 8.43 -5.45 -6.44
C LEU A 27 9.82 -6.06 -6.65
N CYS A 28 10.61 -6.18 -5.58
CA CYS A 28 11.88 -6.91 -5.61
C CYS A 28 11.69 -8.39 -5.96
N GLN A 29 10.67 -9.05 -5.37
CA GLN A 29 10.35 -10.44 -5.72
C GLN A 29 9.88 -10.59 -7.17
N MET A 30 9.08 -9.66 -7.69
CA MET A 30 8.72 -9.63 -9.11
C MET A 30 9.96 -9.57 -9.99
N GLY A 31 10.91 -8.67 -9.70
CA GLY A 31 12.16 -8.57 -10.45
C GLY A 31 12.98 -9.87 -10.42
N PHE A 32 13.04 -10.51 -9.25
CA PHE A 32 13.71 -11.81 -9.09
C PHE A 32 13.02 -12.94 -9.85
N TYR A 33 11.68 -13.03 -9.78
CA TYR A 33 10.92 -14.04 -10.51
C TYR A 33 10.90 -13.82 -12.01
N TYR A 34 10.97 -12.57 -12.46
CA TYR A 34 11.16 -12.22 -13.86
C TYR A 34 12.49 -12.76 -14.39
N MET A 35 13.58 -12.62 -13.62
CA MET A 35 14.90 -13.16 -13.99
C MET A 35 14.95 -14.69 -13.97
N THR A 36 14.26 -15.34 -13.03
CA THR A 36 14.19 -16.82 -12.95
C THR A 36 13.19 -17.45 -13.92
N LYS A 37 12.54 -16.64 -14.79
CA LYS A 37 11.51 -17.06 -15.77
C LYS A 37 10.34 -17.84 -15.16
N ASN A 38 10.11 -17.72 -13.85
CA ASN A 38 9.03 -18.39 -13.17
C ASN A 38 7.74 -17.55 -13.25
N ARG A 39 6.97 -17.77 -14.32
CA ARG A 39 5.74 -17.01 -14.64
C ARG A 39 4.70 -17.07 -13.53
N GLN A 40 4.50 -18.22 -12.91
CA GLN A 40 3.48 -18.40 -11.88
C GLN A 40 3.73 -17.51 -10.66
N LYS A 41 4.98 -17.46 -10.18
CA LYS A 41 5.34 -16.60 -9.03
C LYS A 41 5.38 -15.12 -9.39
N LEU A 42 5.62 -14.79 -10.65
CA LEU A 42 5.52 -13.41 -11.14
C LEU A 42 4.08 -12.90 -11.08
N GLU A 43 3.11 -13.72 -11.49
CA GLU A 43 1.68 -13.37 -11.44
C GLU A 43 1.18 -13.22 -9.99
N GLU A 44 1.58 -14.11 -9.08
CA GLU A 44 1.27 -13.98 -7.65
C GLU A 44 1.81 -12.68 -7.05
N ALA A 45 3.04 -12.31 -7.40
CA ALA A 45 3.63 -11.05 -6.92
C ALA A 45 2.96 -9.82 -7.56
N GLN A 46 2.53 -9.90 -8.82
CA GLN A 46 1.73 -8.85 -9.48
C GLN A 46 0.37 -8.64 -8.82
N ASP A 47 -0.34 -9.72 -8.52
CA ASP A 47 -1.64 -9.66 -7.85
C ASP A 47 -1.52 -9.10 -6.43
N GLY A 48 -0.46 -9.49 -5.71
CA GLY A 48 -0.15 -8.90 -4.42
C GLY A 48 0.11 -7.39 -4.49
N ILE A 49 0.87 -6.91 -5.48
CA ILE A 49 1.10 -5.47 -5.70
C ILE A 49 -0.21 -4.75 -6.06
N LYS A 50 -1.06 -5.35 -6.90
CA LYS A 50 -2.38 -4.80 -7.24
C LYS A 50 -3.23 -4.55 -5.99
N ASN A 51 -3.30 -5.53 -5.09
CA ASN A 51 -4.05 -5.39 -3.85
C ASN A 51 -3.49 -4.26 -2.96
N ILE A 52 -2.17 -4.13 -2.89
CA ILE A 52 -1.54 -3.05 -2.12
C ILE A 52 -1.84 -1.68 -2.73
N ILE A 53 -1.79 -1.55 -4.06
CA ILE A 53 -2.13 -0.29 -4.77
C ILE A 53 -3.58 0.11 -4.50
N VAL A 54 -4.53 -0.83 -4.55
CA VAL A 54 -5.94 -0.57 -4.26
C VAL A 54 -6.11 -0.12 -2.79
N GLY A 55 -5.43 -0.77 -1.84
CA GLY A 55 -5.44 -0.36 -0.43
C GLY A 55 -4.87 1.03 -0.21
N LEU A 56 -3.78 1.38 -0.91
CA LEU A 56 -3.17 2.70 -0.88
C LEU A 56 -4.10 3.79 -1.43
N LEU A 57 -4.80 3.51 -2.54
CA LEU A 57 -5.78 4.43 -3.12
C LEU A 57 -6.95 4.71 -2.17
N ILE A 58 -7.48 3.68 -1.51
CA ILE A 58 -8.56 3.83 -0.54
C ILE A 58 -8.08 4.66 0.66
N CYS A 59 -6.90 4.35 1.21
CA CYS A 59 -6.35 5.10 2.34
C CYS A 59 -6.05 6.56 1.97
N GLY A 60 -5.49 6.80 0.78
CA GLY A 60 -5.24 8.15 0.27
C GLY A 60 -6.52 8.95 0.04
N GLY A 61 -7.57 8.30 -0.48
CA GLY A 61 -8.90 8.90 -0.59
C GLY A 61 -9.50 9.28 0.76
N ALA A 62 -9.37 8.42 1.77
CA ALA A 62 -9.81 8.72 3.13
C ALA A 62 -9.04 9.89 3.75
N GLU A 63 -7.72 9.96 3.56
CA GLU A 63 -6.91 11.10 4.02
C GLU A 63 -7.29 12.41 3.33
N MET A 64 -7.60 12.40 2.03
CA MET A 64 -8.06 13.60 1.32
C MET A 64 -9.40 14.10 1.87
N ILE A 65 -10.34 13.20 2.16
CA ILE A 65 -11.62 13.58 2.77
C ILE A 65 -11.37 14.19 4.16
N ILE A 66 -10.52 13.57 4.98
CA ILE A 66 -10.19 14.11 6.30
C ILE A 66 -9.54 15.49 6.19
N GLN A 67 -8.66 15.73 5.21
CA GLN A 67 -8.08 17.05 4.97
C GLN A 67 -9.13 18.08 4.52
N PHE A 68 -10.15 17.67 3.77
CA PHE A 68 -11.23 18.56 3.34
C PHE A 68 -12.14 18.99 4.50
N PHE A 69 -12.32 18.12 5.50
CA PHE A 69 -13.12 18.41 6.70
C PHE A 69 -12.34 19.12 7.82
N LYS A 70 -11.04 19.33 7.64
CA LYS A 70 -10.15 19.99 8.61
C LYS A 70 -9.99 21.46 8.26
#